data_AF-T1AVW7-F1
#
_entry.id   AF-T1AVW7-F1
#
_cell.length_a   1.000
_cell.length_b   1.000
_cell.length_c   1.000
_cell.angle_alpha   90.00
_cell.angle_beta   90.00
_cell.angle_gamma   90.00
#
_symmetry.space_group_name_H-M   'P 1'
#
loop_
_entity.id
_entity.type
_entity.pdbx_description
1 polymer ?
#
loop_
_entity_poly.entity_id
_entity_poly.type
_entity_poly.pdbx_seq_one_letter_code
_entity_poly.pdbx_strand_id
1 'polypeptide(L)'
;MRVLRSFGWPAFAAMLLVLSGLAGQRALAQTATPADMSPVGIWKQIDDKTGEAKSLIQISEVNGELTGKVLKVLKSRKGPNPLCDKCSGALKNQPVTGMEILRGMKPDGSSWSGGTILDPKSGRTYRCD
;
A
#
# COMPACT_ATOMS: atom_id res chain seq x y z
N MET A 1 1.86 -2.26 -12.37
CA MET A 1 2.08 -2.85 -11.03
C MET A 1 2.56 -1.75 -10.10
N ARG A 2 1.79 -1.41 -9.06
CA ARG A 2 2.10 -0.29 -8.16
C ARG A 2 3.06 -0.74 -7.06
N VAL A 3 3.78 0.16 -6.41
CA VAL A 3 4.78 -0.16 -5.38
C VAL A 3 4.28 0.32 -4.02
N LEU A 4 4.07 -0.60 -3.08
CA LEU A 4 3.70 -0.27 -1.71
C LEU A 4 5.00 -0.15 -0.90
N ARG A 5 5.39 1.08 -0.59
CA ARG A 5 6.44 1.40 0.38
C ARG A 5 5.76 1.72 1.70
N SER A 6 6.34 1.36 2.85
CA SER A 6 5.75 1.80 4.12
C SER A 6 5.85 3.32 4.16
N PHE A 7 4.70 3.97 4.28
CA PHE A 7 4.46 5.42 4.36
C PHE A 7 5.72 6.30 4.50
N GLY A 8 6.20 6.80 3.36
CA GLY A 8 7.15 7.90 3.26
C GLY A 8 6.60 8.90 2.24
N TRP A 9 5.85 9.88 2.73
CA TRP A 9 5.29 10.99 1.95
C TRP A 9 6.45 11.78 1.29
N PRO A 10 6.41 12.08 -0.02
CA PRO A 10 7.46 12.92 -0.61
C PRO A 10 7.31 14.36 -0.12
N ALA A 11 8.33 14.83 0.59
CA ALA A 11 8.56 16.24 0.88
C ALA A 11 8.85 16.99 -0.43
N PHE A 12 7.88 17.75 -0.93
CA PHE A 12 8.11 18.79 -1.93
C PHE A 12 7.75 20.14 -1.33
N ALA A 13 8.70 20.72 -0.60
CA ALA A 13 8.66 22.12 -0.19
C ALA A 13 10.07 22.70 -0.36
N ALA A 14 10.33 23.32 -1.51
CA ALA A 14 11.23 24.46 -1.66
C ALA A 14 11.38 24.80 -3.15
N MET A 15 10.64 25.80 -3.63
CA MET A 15 11.17 26.67 -4.67
C MET A 15 10.54 28.06 -4.52
N LEU A 16 11.27 28.93 -3.80
CA LEU A 16 10.94 30.34 -3.63
C LEU A 16 11.48 31.13 -4.84
N LEU A 17 10.52 31.74 -5.56
CA LEU A 17 10.51 33.05 -6.22
C LEU A 17 11.79 33.58 -6.90
N VAL A 18 11.74 33.67 -8.23
CA VAL A 18 12.43 34.71 -9.00
C VAL A 18 11.37 35.68 -9.55
N LEU A 19 11.47 36.95 -9.15
CA LEU A 19 10.60 38.05 -9.58
C LEU A 19 11.14 38.73 -10.85
N SER A 20 10.22 39.08 -11.74
CA SER A 20 10.15 40.31 -12.57
C SER A 20 10.07 40.09 -14.08
N GLY A 21 8.97 40.54 -14.70
CA GLY A 21 9.00 41.08 -16.06
C GLY A 21 7.92 40.61 -17.04
N LEU A 22 6.83 41.37 -17.13
CA LEU A 22 6.04 41.74 -18.33
C LEU A 22 5.36 40.68 -19.24
N ALA A 23 4.15 41.09 -19.67
CA ALA A 23 3.29 40.57 -20.74
C ALA A 23 2.43 39.34 -20.39
N GLY A 24 1.12 39.63 -20.24
CA GLY A 24 0.07 38.69 -19.89
C GLY A 24 0.01 37.46 -20.79
N GLN A 25 0.27 36.31 -20.18
CA GLN A 25 -0.25 35.03 -20.62
C GLN A 25 -1.02 34.46 -19.45
N ARG A 26 -2.35 34.37 -19.58
CA ARG A 26 -3.16 33.58 -18.67
C ARG A 26 -2.79 32.11 -18.90
N ALA A 27 -1.78 31.65 -18.19
CA ALA A 27 -1.56 30.22 -18.03
C ALA A 27 -2.81 29.67 -17.36
N LEU A 28 -3.62 28.91 -18.10
CA LEU A 28 -4.61 28.04 -17.51
C LEU A 28 -3.82 27.03 -16.68
N ALA A 29 -3.67 27.32 -15.38
CA ALA A 29 -3.20 26.36 -14.43
C ALA A 29 -4.19 25.19 -14.48
N GLN A 30 -3.81 24.13 -15.18
CA GLN A 30 -4.53 22.86 -15.11
C GLN A 30 -4.35 22.37 -13.68
N THR A 31 -5.33 22.66 -12.83
CA THR A 31 -5.48 21.96 -11.56
C THR A 31 -5.71 20.51 -11.94
N ALA A 32 -4.65 19.71 -11.94
CA ALA A 32 -4.77 18.27 -11.93
C ALA A 32 -5.54 17.96 -10.65
N THR A 33 -6.84 17.70 -10.76
CA THR A 33 -7.58 17.10 -9.66
C THR A 33 -6.86 15.79 -9.35
N PRO A 34 -6.47 15.53 -8.09
CA PRO A 34 -6.00 14.20 -7.75
C PRO A 34 -7.13 13.27 -8.14
N ALA A 35 -6.92 12.47 -9.19
CA ALA A 35 -7.82 11.37 -9.47
C ALA A 35 -7.89 10.55 -8.18
N ASP A 36 -9.10 10.29 -7.69
CA ASP A 36 -9.36 9.28 -6.66
C ASP A 36 -8.85 7.94 -7.20
N MET A 37 -7.54 7.73 -7.09
CA MET A 37 -6.89 6.51 -7.54
C MET A 37 -7.23 5.46 -6.50
N SER A 38 -8.34 4.77 -6.75
CA SER A 38 -8.74 3.61 -5.97
C SER A 38 -7.51 2.72 -5.72
N PRO A 39 -7.26 2.29 -4.46
CA PRO A 39 -6.11 1.46 -4.12
C PRO A 39 -6.23 0.03 -4.66
N VAL A 40 -7.37 -0.33 -5.28
CA VAL A 40 -7.57 -1.60 -5.96
C VAL A 40 -6.50 -1.85 -7.03
N GLY A 41 -6.00 -3.08 -7.08
CA GLY A 41 -5.00 -3.53 -8.05
C GLY A 41 -3.90 -4.39 -7.44
N ILE A 42 -2.89 -4.71 -8.25
CA ILE A 42 -1.74 -5.51 -7.81
C ILE A 42 -0.57 -4.61 -7.43
N TRP A 43 -0.11 -4.78 -6.20
CA TRP A 43 0.95 -4.04 -5.55
C TRP A 43 2.16 -4.94 -5.29
N LYS A 44 3.36 -4.39 -5.50
CA LYS A 44 4.62 -5.00 -5.10
C LYS A 44 5.05 -4.37 -3.77
N GLN A 45 5.16 -5.20 -2.74
CA GLN A 45 5.62 -4.76 -1.42
C GLN A 45 7.14 -4.68 -1.40
N ILE A 46 7.69 -3.56 -0.94
CA ILE A 46 9.13 -3.34 -0.79
C ILE A 46 9.50 -3.35 0.69
N ASP A 47 10.63 -3.94 1.04
CA ASP A 47 11.24 -3.73 2.36
C ASP A 47 11.95 -2.38 2.39
N ASP A 48 11.52 -1.45 3.24
CA ASP A 48 12.14 -0.12 3.26
C ASP A 48 13.57 -0.12 3.83
N LYS A 49 13.97 -1.15 4.57
CA LYS A 49 15.34 -1.28 5.09
C LYS A 49 16.29 -1.80 4.03
N THR A 50 15.84 -2.75 3.20
CA THR A 50 16.72 -3.42 2.22
C THR A 50 16.47 -3.02 0.77
N GLY A 51 15.34 -2.37 0.47
CA GLY A 51 14.89 -2.07 -0.89
C GLY A 51 14.40 -3.30 -1.68
N GLU A 52 14.41 -4.49 -1.09
CA GLU A 52 14.05 -5.73 -1.80
C GLU A 52 12.53 -5.88 -1.94
N ALA A 53 12.10 -6.42 -3.09
CA ALA A 53 10.72 -6.83 -3.31
C ALA A 53 10.37 -8.09 -2.51
N LYS A 54 9.39 -7.99 -1.60
CA LYS A 54 8.99 -9.08 -0.70
C LYS A 54 7.89 -9.94 -1.29
N SER A 55 6.83 -9.33 -1.80
CA SER A 55 5.61 -10.01 -2.22
C SER A 55 4.82 -9.20 -3.24
N LEU A 56 3.92 -9.89 -3.94
CA LEU A 56 2.84 -9.28 -4.71
C LEU A 56 1.54 -9.43 -3.92
N ILE A 57 0.79 -8.35 -3.77
CA ILE A 57 -0.46 -8.27 -3.04
C ILE A 57 -1.54 -7.76 -4.01
N GLN A 58 -2.66 -8.45 -4.08
CA GLN A 58 -3.84 -7.95 -4.76
C GLN A 58 -4.76 -7.27 -3.75
N ILE A 59 -5.03 -5.99 -3.96
CA ILE A 59 -6.06 -5.25 -3.25
C ILE A 59 -7.33 -5.28 -4.09
N SER A 60 -8.45 -5.66 -3.49
CA SER A 60 -9.78 -5.70 -4.10
C SER A 60 -10.78 -5.03 -3.19
N GLU A 61 -11.86 -4.51 -3.75
CA GLU A 61 -12.99 -3.98 -2.99
C GLU A 61 -14.12 -5.01 -2.99
N VAL A 62 -14.62 -5.35 -1.81
CA VAL A 62 -15.72 -6.31 -1.62
C VAL A 62 -16.70 -5.68 -0.65
N ASN A 63 -17.94 -5.48 -1.08
CA ASN A 63 -19.00 -4.85 -0.26
C ASN A 63 -18.61 -3.47 0.31
N GLY A 64 -17.87 -2.65 -0.46
CA GLY A 64 -17.42 -1.33 -0.03
C GLY A 64 -16.22 -1.32 0.92
N GLU A 65 -15.62 -2.49 1.19
CA GLU A 65 -14.42 -2.62 2.01
C GLU A 65 -13.23 -3.12 1.19
N LEU A 66 -12.04 -2.55 1.41
CA LEU A 66 -10.83 -3.11 0.83
C LEU A 66 -10.39 -4.36 1.57
N THR A 67 -10.02 -5.34 0.76
CA THR A 67 -9.37 -6.58 1.16
C THR A 67 -8.06 -6.71 0.40
N GLY A 68 -7.07 -7.39 0.99
CA GLY A 68 -5.78 -7.59 0.35
C GLY A 68 -5.25 -9.00 0.55
N LYS A 69 -4.93 -9.68 -0.56
CA LYS A 69 -4.45 -11.06 -0.58
C LYS A 69 -3.03 -11.15 -1.12
N VAL A 70 -2.17 -11.93 -0.49
CA VAL A 70 -0.82 -12.21 -1.00
C VAL A 70 -0.93 -13.14 -2.20
N LEU A 71 -0.60 -12.65 -3.39
CA LEU A 71 -0.57 -13.46 -4.61
C LEU A 71 0.69 -14.31 -4.72
N LYS A 72 1.84 -13.75 -4.32
CA LYS A 72 3.14 -14.40 -4.45
C LYS A 72 4.14 -13.85 -3.45
N VAL A 73 4.92 -14.74 -2.84
CA VAL A 73 6.12 -14.35 -2.09
C VAL A 73 7.30 -14.36 -3.05
N LEU A 74 7.98 -13.22 -3.17
CA LEU A 74 9.12 -13.01 -4.08
C LEU A 74 10.46 -13.31 -3.40
N LYS A 75 10.56 -13.01 -2.10
CA LYS A 75 11.79 -13.23 -1.31
C LYS A 75 11.45 -13.79 0.07
N SER A 76 11.94 -14.99 0.35
CA SER A 76 11.81 -15.64 1.66
C SER A 76 12.89 -16.69 1.84
N ARG A 77 13.44 -16.81 3.06
CA ARG A 77 14.38 -17.90 3.42
C ARG A 77 13.69 -19.25 3.61
N LYS A 78 12.35 -19.25 3.70
CA LYS A 78 11.51 -20.43 3.92
C LYS A 78 10.91 -20.98 2.61
N GLY A 79 11.46 -20.59 1.46
CA GLY A 79 10.96 -21.00 0.14
C GLY A 79 9.80 -20.13 -0.41
N PRO A 80 9.22 -20.51 -1.57
CA PRO A 80 8.24 -19.70 -2.31
C PRO A 80 6.85 -19.66 -1.66
N ASN A 81 6.51 -20.64 -0.82
CA ASN A 81 5.24 -20.74 -0.10
C ASN A 81 5.49 -20.89 1.41
N PRO A 82 6.04 -19.87 2.08
CA PRO A 82 6.29 -19.94 3.50
C PRO A 82 4.99 -20.05 4.28
N LEU A 83 5.00 -20.76 5.41
CA LEU A 83 3.88 -20.79 6.36
C LEU A 83 3.98 -19.60 7.33
N CYS A 84 2.84 -19.09 7.78
CA CYS A 84 2.80 -18.13 8.89
C CYS A 84 2.87 -18.85 10.25
N ASP A 85 4.08 -19.24 10.64
CA ASP A 85 4.36 -19.92 11.91
C ASP A 85 4.13 -19.05 13.15
N LYS A 86 4.26 -17.71 12.99
CA LYS A 86 4.03 -16.74 14.06
C LYS A 86 2.58 -16.24 14.17
N CYS A 87 1.73 -16.54 13.19
CA CYS A 87 0.31 -16.21 13.28
C CYS A 87 -0.37 -17.02 14.40
N SER A 88 -1.49 -16.51 14.90
CA SER A 88 -2.33 -17.19 15.89
C SER A 88 -3.63 -17.70 15.27
N GLY A 89 -4.34 -18.55 16.02
CA GLY A 89 -5.66 -19.08 15.65
C GLY A 89 -5.63 -19.84 14.32
N ALA A 90 -6.68 -19.65 13.51
CA ALA A 90 -6.86 -20.32 12.23
C ALA A 90 -5.79 -19.98 11.18
N LEU A 91 -5.04 -18.88 11.38
CA LEU A 91 -3.98 -18.45 10.46
C LEU A 91 -2.61 -19.07 10.80
N LYS A 92 -2.47 -19.71 11.96
CA LYS A 92 -1.22 -20.37 12.35
C LYS A 92 -0.91 -21.52 11.40
N ASN A 93 0.35 -21.57 10.95
CA ASN A 93 0.86 -22.59 10.02
C ASN A 93 0.12 -22.66 8.68
N GLN A 94 -0.66 -21.63 8.31
CA GLN A 94 -1.25 -21.55 6.98
C GLN A 94 -0.27 -20.95 5.97
N PRO A 95 -0.34 -21.34 4.68
CA PRO A 95 0.45 -20.72 3.63
C PRO A 95 0.24 -19.21 3.58
N VAL A 96 1.34 -18.46 3.49
CA VAL A 96 1.30 -17.00 3.30
C VAL A 96 0.78 -16.66 1.90
N THR A 97 1.14 -17.45 0.89
CA THR A 97 0.55 -17.34 -0.45
C THR A 97 -0.95 -17.66 -0.37
N GLY A 98 -1.78 -16.74 -0.85
CA GLY A 98 -3.24 -16.83 -0.78
C GLY A 98 -3.85 -16.28 0.51
N MET A 99 -3.04 -15.91 1.50
CA MET A 99 -3.51 -15.35 2.77
C MET A 99 -4.06 -13.94 2.55
N GLU A 100 -5.26 -13.70 3.08
CA GLU A 100 -5.80 -12.35 3.21
C GLU A 100 -5.14 -11.66 4.40
N ILE A 101 -4.41 -10.58 4.12
CA ILE A 101 -3.63 -9.84 5.09
C ILE A 101 -4.17 -8.43 5.32
N LEU A 102 -4.93 -7.84 4.40
CA LEU A 102 -5.60 -6.55 4.59
C LEU A 102 -7.11 -6.77 4.65
N ARG A 103 -7.78 -6.14 5.61
CA ARG A 103 -9.22 -6.30 5.85
C ARG A 103 -9.88 -5.00 6.29
N GLY A 104 -11.09 -4.76 5.81
CA GLY A 104 -12.05 -3.84 6.42
C GLY A 104 -11.73 -2.36 6.30
N MET A 105 -10.82 -1.95 5.40
CA MET A 105 -10.63 -0.51 5.16
C MET A 105 -11.83 0.05 4.39
N LYS A 106 -12.34 1.19 4.83
CA LYS A 106 -13.47 1.88 4.20
C LYS A 106 -13.06 3.26 3.69
N PRO A 107 -13.79 3.84 2.72
CA PRO A 107 -13.57 5.21 2.31
C PRO A 107 -13.75 6.15 3.49
N ASP A 108 -12.82 7.10 3.63
CA ASP A 108 -12.84 8.15 4.66
C ASP A 108 -12.40 9.47 4.01
N GLY A 109 -13.38 10.21 3.48
CA GLY A 109 -13.10 11.37 2.65
C GLY A 109 -12.31 11.00 1.40
N SER A 110 -11.06 11.51 1.30
CA SER A 110 -10.12 11.22 0.20
C SER A 110 -9.12 10.11 0.54
N SER A 111 -9.24 9.45 1.69
CA SER A 111 -8.39 8.35 2.14
C SER A 111 -9.20 7.08 2.43
N TRP A 112 -8.52 6.07 2.98
CA TRP A 112 -9.13 4.83 3.44
C TRP A 112 -8.65 4.53 4.86
N SER A 113 -9.56 4.20 5.77
CA SER A 113 -9.25 4.01 7.20
C SER A 113 -10.10 2.88 7.83
N GLY A 114 -9.90 2.61 9.13
CA GLY A 114 -10.71 1.69 9.93
C GLY A 114 -10.39 0.19 9.76
N GLY A 115 -9.44 -0.17 8.89
CA GLY A 115 -9.09 -1.55 8.59
C GLY A 115 -7.95 -2.10 9.46
N THR A 116 -7.51 -3.30 9.10
CA THR A 116 -6.34 -3.94 9.71
C THR A 116 -5.44 -4.60 8.67
N ILE A 117 -4.15 -4.65 8.97
CA ILE A 117 -3.15 -5.39 8.19
C ILE A 117 -2.36 -6.36 9.07
N LEU A 118 -2.33 -7.63 8.67
CA LEU A 118 -1.51 -8.68 9.26
C LEU A 118 -0.13 -8.72 8.60
N ASP A 119 0.94 -8.70 9.39
CA ASP A 119 2.29 -9.02 8.93
C ASP A 119 2.60 -10.51 9.20
N PRO A 120 2.62 -11.38 8.17
CA PRO A 120 2.88 -12.81 8.37
C PRO A 120 4.29 -13.13 8.89
N LYS A 121 5.25 -12.18 8.77
CA LYS A 121 6.62 -12.37 9.27
C LYS A 121 6.70 -12.26 10.79
N SER A 122 5.88 -11.40 11.38
CA SER A 122 5.83 -11.17 12.83
C SER A 122 4.62 -11.82 13.50
N GLY A 123 3.56 -12.13 12.74
CA GLY A 123 2.28 -12.59 13.27
C GLY A 123 1.45 -11.47 13.89
N ARG A 124 1.89 -10.22 13.76
CA ARG A 124 1.22 -9.05 14.36
C ARG A 124 0.23 -8.44 13.39
N THR A 125 -0.92 -8.03 13.92
CA THR A 125 -1.92 -7.24 13.21
C THR A 125 -1.82 -5.79 13.64
N TYR A 126 -1.86 -4.88 12.68
CA TYR A 126 -1.82 -3.43 12.88
C TYR A 126 -3.13 -2.81 12.40
N ARG A 127 -3.54 -1.71 13.04
CA ARG A 127 -4.66 -0.91 12.55
C ARG A 127 -4.20 -0.03 11.39
N CYS A 128 -5.11 0.21 10.45
CA CYS A 128 -4.92 1.14 9.34
C CYS A 128 -5.92 2.28 9.54
N ASP A 129 -5.43 3.47 9.84
CA ASP A 129 -6.20 4.71 10.02
C ASP A 129 -5.66 5.78 9.05
#